data_AF-A0A959QCE4-F1
#
_entry.id   AF-A0A959QCE4-F1
#
_cell.length_a   1.000
_cell.length_b   1.000
_cell.length_c   1.000
_cell.angle_alpha   90.00
_cell.angle_beta   90.00
_cell.angle_gamma   90.00
#
_symmetry.space_group_name_H-M   'P 1'
#
loop_
_entity.id
_entity.type
_entity.pdbx_description
1 polymer ?
#
loop_
_entity_poly.entity_id
_entity_poly.type
_entity_poly.pdbx_seq_one_letter_code
_entity_poly.pdbx_strand_id
1 'polypeptide(L)'
;MHLPKTGMLLFGLCLACACTKYETVLVSDNDPPVVNNVPAIKIENYVNRIFIDLLGREPLDEEMADETAALREADLSQEARAALIQKLQTSTAAVEGDTSYQHAYYRHLYNQAKVRCLEGVSDLTIEEEISAVTDSLKKLKLIALLHARSDLQNGAIDIGQFFARMVDNNIYDVINMNTFNFVNATFDNLYWRYPTDAEFNAGFKMVEYNSEETLFGQTGSSKDDYVQIVTGNAELYEGLIIWAYRQLLSREPATAETAALLSGFFTARDFPLVQQTIMVTDEYANF
;
A
#
# COMPACT_ATOMS: atom_id res chain seq x y z
N MET A 1 -67.31 57.61 -79.88
CA MET A 1 -67.64 57.22 -78.49
C MET A 1 -66.37 56.66 -77.87
N HIS A 2 -65.88 57.32 -76.81
CA HIS A 2 -64.90 56.86 -75.83
C HIS A 2 -63.49 56.38 -76.27
N LEU A 3 -62.54 57.33 -76.27
CA LEU A 3 -61.30 57.30 -75.44
C LEU A 3 -61.53 56.52 -74.11
N PRO A 4 -60.54 55.92 -73.39
CA PRO A 4 -59.13 56.34 -73.34
C PRO A 4 -58.07 55.28 -72.86
N LYS A 5 -56.83 55.75 -72.57
CA LYS A 5 -55.96 55.48 -71.36
C LYS A 5 -55.58 54.00 -71.08
N THR A 6 -54.38 53.61 -70.67
CA THR A 6 -53.45 54.05 -69.60
C THR A 6 -52.35 52.96 -69.65
N GLY A 7 -51.05 53.19 -69.47
CA GLY A 7 -50.41 53.88 -68.37
C GLY A 7 -49.65 52.86 -67.50
N MET A 8 -48.39 53.18 -67.19
CA MET A 8 -47.51 52.61 -66.15
C MET A 8 -47.01 51.16 -66.31
N LEU A 9 -45.86 50.72 -65.82
CA LEU A 9 -44.58 51.25 -65.29
C LEU A 9 -44.02 50.07 -64.46
N LEU A 10 -42.71 49.78 -64.57
CA LEU A 10 -41.87 49.06 -63.58
C LEU A 10 -42.30 47.61 -63.26
N PHE A 11 -41.42 46.61 -63.21
CA PHE A 11 -40.29 46.50 -62.30
C PHE A 11 -39.46 45.26 -62.68
N GLY A 12 -38.14 45.34 -62.60
CA GLY A 12 -37.24 44.22 -62.89
C GLY A 12 -37.26 43.15 -61.82
N LEU A 13 -36.92 41.93 -62.22
CA LEU A 13 -36.53 40.86 -61.30
C LEU A 13 -35.34 40.11 -61.89
N CYS A 14 -34.14 40.62 -61.62
CA CYS A 14 -32.89 39.87 -61.79
C CYS A 14 -32.78 38.87 -60.63
N LEU A 15 -33.07 37.60 -60.89
CA LEU A 15 -32.75 36.49 -59.99
C LEU A 15 -31.24 36.19 -60.07
N ALA A 16 -30.45 36.83 -59.22
CA ALA A 16 -29.10 36.39 -58.92
C ALA A 16 -29.18 35.28 -57.86
N CYS A 17 -28.98 34.03 -58.30
CA CYS A 17 -28.77 32.90 -57.40
C CYS A 17 -27.42 33.07 -56.67
N ALA A 18 -27.46 33.54 -55.43
CA ALA A 18 -26.33 33.46 -54.51
C ALA A 18 -26.26 32.03 -53.94
N CYS A 19 -25.51 31.14 -54.58
CA CYS A 19 -24.99 29.95 -53.92
C CYS A 19 -23.82 30.37 -53.04
N THR A 20 -24.04 30.49 -51.73
CA THR A 20 -22.94 30.51 -50.77
C THR A 20 -22.31 29.12 -50.75
N LYS A 21 -21.16 28.95 -51.42
CA LYS A 21 -20.30 27.79 -51.14
C LYS A 21 -19.76 27.97 -49.73
N TYR A 22 -20.19 27.10 -48.81
CA TYR A 22 -19.51 26.94 -47.54
C TYR A 22 -18.18 26.24 -47.83
N GLU A 23 -17.07 26.97 -47.76
CA GLU A 23 -15.77 26.33 -47.64
C GLU A 23 -15.69 25.73 -46.23
N THR A 24 -15.74 24.39 -46.15
CA THR A 24 -15.27 23.68 -44.97
C THR A 24 -13.78 23.92 -44.85
N VAL A 25 -13.40 24.85 -43.97
CA VAL A 25 -12.03 24.95 -43.46
C VAL A 25 -11.82 23.75 -42.55
N LEU A 26 -11.18 22.70 -43.07
CA LEU A 26 -10.63 21.63 -42.25
C LEU A 26 -9.36 22.16 -41.59
N VAL A 27 -9.45 22.48 -40.30
CA VAL A 27 -8.26 22.68 -39.46
C VAL A 27 -7.72 21.29 -39.15
N SER A 28 -6.72 20.84 -39.92
CA SER A 28 -5.87 19.73 -39.51
C SER A 28 -5.05 20.16 -38.30
N ASP A 29 -4.88 19.28 -37.31
CA ASP A 29 -4.30 19.51 -35.96
C ASP A 29 -5.26 20.05 -34.88
N ASN A 30 -6.56 19.76 -34.98
CA ASN A 30 -7.43 19.80 -33.79
C ASN A 30 -7.61 18.39 -33.25
N ASP A 31 -6.54 17.83 -32.68
CA ASP A 31 -6.70 16.69 -31.79
C ASP A 31 -7.52 17.17 -30.58
N PRO A 32 -8.69 16.56 -30.30
CA PRO A 32 -9.40 16.89 -29.08
C PRO A 32 -8.44 16.62 -27.90
N PRO A 33 -8.38 17.52 -26.89
CA PRO A 33 -7.60 17.23 -25.70
C PRO A 33 -7.97 15.83 -25.21
N VAL A 34 -6.99 15.03 -24.78
CA VAL A 34 -7.28 13.74 -24.14
C VAL A 34 -7.99 14.08 -22.83
N VAL A 35 -9.32 14.17 -22.88
CA VAL A 35 -10.08 14.63 -21.73
C VAL A 35 -10.24 13.45 -20.80
N ASN A 36 -9.21 13.22 -20.00
CA ASN A 36 -9.40 12.52 -18.75
C ASN A 36 -10.35 13.36 -17.90
N ASN A 37 -11.62 12.95 -17.82
CA ASN A 37 -12.70 13.69 -17.14
C ASN A 37 -12.55 13.67 -15.62
N VAL A 38 -11.48 13.10 -15.09
CA VAL A 38 -11.16 13.10 -13.66
C VAL A 38 -10.75 14.50 -13.23
N PRO A 39 -11.48 15.14 -12.30
CA PRO A 39 -11.12 16.47 -11.78
C PRO A 39 -9.71 16.50 -11.19
N ALA A 40 -8.97 17.60 -11.36
CA ALA A 40 -7.61 17.77 -10.80
C ALA A 40 -7.54 17.38 -9.32
N ILE A 41 -8.51 17.83 -8.53
CA ILE A 41 -8.62 17.54 -7.10
C ILE A 41 -8.71 16.04 -6.78
N LYS A 42 -9.31 15.22 -7.65
CA LYS A 42 -9.33 13.76 -7.44
C LYS A 42 -7.92 13.17 -7.61
N ILE A 43 -7.15 13.68 -8.56
CA ILE A 43 -5.77 13.23 -8.82
C ILE A 43 -4.87 13.66 -7.67
N GLU A 44 -4.98 14.90 -7.22
CA GLU A 44 -4.25 15.42 -6.04
C GLU A 44 -4.58 14.62 -4.78
N ASN A 45 -5.86 14.29 -4.56
CA ASN A 45 -6.27 13.43 -3.44
C ASN A 45 -5.66 12.03 -3.53
N TYR A 46 -5.59 11.45 -4.74
CA TYR A 46 -4.94 10.16 -4.96
C TYR A 46 -3.43 10.22 -4.65
N VAL A 47 -2.73 11.26 -5.14
CA VAL A 47 -1.31 11.49 -4.83
C VAL A 47 -1.12 11.67 -3.33
N ASN A 48 -1.90 12.53 -2.68
CA ASN A 48 -1.82 12.76 -1.24
C ASN A 48 -1.97 11.45 -0.45
N ARG A 49 -2.99 10.66 -0.80
CA ARG A 49 -3.27 9.38 -0.15
C ARG A 49 -2.10 8.39 -0.30
N ILE A 50 -1.52 8.27 -1.51
CA ILE A 50 -0.34 7.41 -1.72
C ILE A 50 0.83 7.82 -0.82
N PHE A 51 1.13 9.11 -0.73
CA PHE A 51 2.21 9.61 0.11
C PHE A 51 1.96 9.32 1.59
N ILE A 52 0.73 9.55 2.07
CA ILE A 52 0.36 9.26 3.46
C ILE A 52 0.46 7.75 3.74
N ASP A 53 -0.14 6.91 2.90
CA ASP A 53 -0.25 5.47 3.13
C ASP A 53 1.11 4.76 3.01
N LEU A 54 2.05 5.27 2.20
CA LEU A 54 3.38 4.67 2.02
C LEU A 54 4.47 5.31 2.88
N LEU A 55 4.44 6.63 3.08
CA LEU A 55 5.53 7.38 3.73
C LEU A 55 5.14 7.93 5.10
N GLY A 56 3.84 7.97 5.43
CA GLY A 56 3.32 8.53 6.67
C GLY A 56 3.33 10.05 6.72
N ARG A 57 3.34 10.73 5.56
CA ARG A 57 3.28 12.20 5.44
C ARG A 57 2.59 12.64 4.15
N GLU A 58 2.17 13.88 4.11
CA GLU A 58 1.71 14.54 2.89
C GLU A 58 2.89 14.81 1.93
N PRO A 59 2.66 14.89 0.61
CA PRO A 59 3.67 15.35 -0.34
C PRO A 59 3.99 16.82 -0.11
N LEU A 60 5.23 17.21 -0.42
CA LEU A 60 5.62 18.62 -0.55
C LEU A 60 4.90 19.25 -1.76
N ASP A 61 4.82 20.59 -1.78
CA ASP A 61 4.14 21.32 -2.86
C ASP A 61 4.68 20.94 -4.26
N GLU A 62 6.01 20.81 -4.39
CA GLU A 62 6.66 20.40 -5.64
C GLU A 62 6.35 18.93 -5.98
N GLU A 63 6.39 18.02 -5.00
CA GLU A 63 6.03 16.61 -5.19
C GLU A 63 4.57 16.50 -5.65
N MET A 64 3.64 17.23 -5.03
CA MET A 64 2.23 17.23 -5.43
C MET A 64 2.03 17.70 -6.86
N ALA A 65 2.68 18.81 -7.24
CA ALA A 65 2.58 19.40 -8.56
C ALA A 65 3.15 18.46 -9.64
N ASP A 66 4.35 17.93 -9.42
CA ASP A 66 5.06 17.09 -10.38
C ASP A 66 4.34 15.76 -10.60
N GLU A 67 3.94 15.06 -9.52
CA GLU A 67 3.29 13.75 -9.64
C GLU A 67 1.89 13.88 -10.24
N THR A 68 1.15 14.94 -9.90
CA THR A 68 -0.16 15.20 -10.51
C THR A 68 -0.02 15.49 -12.01
N ALA A 69 0.99 16.24 -12.42
CA ALA A 69 1.26 16.51 -13.84
C ALA A 69 1.65 15.24 -14.60
N ALA A 70 2.57 14.43 -14.04
CA ALA A 70 3.01 13.17 -14.65
C ALA A 70 1.85 12.17 -14.82
N LEU A 71 1.00 12.04 -13.81
CA LEU A 71 -0.20 11.19 -13.86
C LEU A 71 -1.20 11.66 -14.92
N ARG A 72 -1.35 12.98 -15.11
CA ARG A 72 -2.24 13.55 -16.14
C ARG A 72 -1.71 13.34 -17.55
N GLU A 73 -0.42 13.58 -17.76
CA GLU A 73 0.22 13.37 -19.05
C GLU A 73 0.15 11.91 -19.50
N ALA A 74 0.17 10.98 -18.55
CA ALA A 74 0.04 9.55 -18.80
C ALA A 74 -1.40 9.01 -18.66
N ASP A 75 -2.41 9.87 -18.80
CA ASP A 75 -3.84 9.53 -18.80
C ASP A 75 -4.33 8.70 -17.59
N LEU A 76 -3.70 8.87 -16.43
CA LEU A 76 -3.99 8.10 -15.21
C LEU A 76 -3.92 6.58 -15.41
N SER A 77 -3.12 6.13 -16.38
CA SER A 77 -2.89 4.72 -16.67
C SER A 77 -2.41 3.94 -15.45
N GLN A 78 -2.74 2.64 -15.38
CA GLN A 78 -2.29 1.79 -14.27
C GLN A 78 -0.76 1.73 -14.22
N GLU A 79 -0.10 1.81 -15.38
CA GLU A 79 1.35 1.87 -15.52
C GLU A 79 1.93 3.13 -14.86
N ALA A 80 1.33 4.30 -15.09
CA ALA A 80 1.77 5.55 -14.46
C ALA A 80 1.55 5.54 -12.94
N ARG A 81 0.43 4.98 -12.49
CA ARG A 81 0.14 4.77 -11.06
C ARG A 81 1.17 3.86 -10.41
N ALA A 82 1.47 2.72 -11.06
CA ALA A 82 2.47 1.78 -10.59
C ALA A 82 3.86 2.43 -10.51
N ALA A 83 4.23 3.25 -11.50
CA ALA A 83 5.51 3.96 -11.52
C ALA A 83 5.66 4.92 -10.33
N LEU A 84 4.62 5.69 -9.97
CA LEU A 84 4.61 6.54 -8.79
C LEU A 84 4.77 5.71 -7.50
N ILE A 85 3.96 4.66 -7.33
CA ILE A 85 4.01 3.81 -6.14
C ILE A 85 5.40 3.18 -5.99
N GLN A 86 5.94 2.63 -7.07
CA GLN A 86 7.27 2.03 -7.09
C GLN A 86 8.36 3.07 -6.78
N LYS A 87 8.28 4.28 -7.34
CA LYS A 87 9.20 5.39 -7.01
C LYS A 87 9.24 5.63 -5.50
N LEU A 88 8.09 5.70 -4.83
CA LEU A 88 8.04 5.93 -3.39
C LEU A 88 8.58 4.75 -2.56
N GLN A 89 8.44 3.53 -3.05
CA GLN A 89 8.93 2.34 -2.35
C GLN A 89 10.43 2.08 -2.57
N THR A 90 11.00 2.46 -3.72
CA THR A 90 12.34 2.00 -4.13
C THR A 90 13.37 3.11 -4.37
N SER A 91 12.97 4.37 -4.52
CA SER A 91 13.91 5.43 -4.85
C SER A 91 14.88 5.71 -3.68
N THR A 92 16.18 5.67 -3.98
CA THR A 92 17.26 6.03 -3.06
C THR A 92 17.76 7.46 -3.25
N ALA A 93 17.12 8.25 -4.14
CA ALA A 93 17.47 9.63 -4.36
C ALA A 93 17.28 10.45 -3.07
N ALA A 94 18.13 11.44 -2.85
CA ALA A 94 18.05 12.29 -1.68
C ALA A 94 16.75 13.09 -1.68
N VAL A 95 15.99 13.01 -0.59
CA VAL A 95 14.76 13.79 -0.36
C VAL A 95 14.91 14.54 0.96
N GLU A 96 14.64 15.84 0.94
CA GLU A 96 14.68 16.68 2.13
C GLU A 96 13.70 16.15 3.20
N GLY A 97 14.15 16.03 4.44
CA GLY A 97 13.37 15.46 5.56
C GLY A 97 13.31 13.92 5.62
N ASP A 98 13.51 13.21 4.51
CA ASP A 98 13.30 11.75 4.46
C ASP A 98 14.55 10.90 4.29
N THR A 99 15.70 11.52 3.99
CA THR A 99 16.88 10.85 3.42
C THR A 99 16.62 10.32 2.02
N SER A 100 15.62 9.47 1.82
CA SER A 100 15.10 9.03 0.53
C SER A 100 13.68 8.48 0.67
N TYR A 101 12.93 8.35 -0.43
CA TYR A 101 11.60 7.74 -0.37
C TYR A 101 11.64 6.30 0.14
N GLN A 102 12.59 5.48 -0.33
CA GLN A 102 12.77 4.11 0.18
C GLN A 102 12.98 4.11 1.71
N HIS A 103 13.82 5.02 2.21
CA HIS A 103 14.08 5.12 3.64
C HIS A 103 12.81 5.49 4.42
N ALA A 104 12.04 6.46 3.93
CA ALA A 104 10.77 6.85 4.53
C ALA A 104 9.73 5.71 4.49
N TYR A 105 9.62 4.97 3.39
CA TYR A 105 8.75 3.81 3.24
C TYR A 105 9.03 2.74 4.29
N TYR A 106 10.27 2.28 4.41
CA TYR A 106 10.61 1.24 5.40
C TYR A 106 10.48 1.75 6.83
N ARG A 107 10.73 3.03 7.09
CA ARG A 107 10.47 3.66 8.39
C ARG A 107 8.98 3.65 8.72
N HIS A 108 8.12 3.97 7.76
CA HIS A 108 6.67 3.94 7.96
C HIS A 108 6.17 2.51 8.23
N LEU A 109 6.59 1.54 7.40
CA LEU A 109 6.26 0.12 7.57
C LEU A 109 6.68 -0.41 8.96
N TYR A 110 7.90 -0.08 9.40
CA TYR A 110 8.42 -0.41 10.72
C TYR A 110 7.56 0.18 11.85
N ASN A 111 7.16 1.45 11.74
CA ASN A 111 6.32 2.08 12.73
C ASN A 111 4.91 1.46 12.77
N GLN A 112 4.30 1.15 11.63
CA GLN A 112 2.99 0.49 11.60
C GLN A 112 3.06 -0.92 12.19
N ALA A 113 4.13 -1.68 11.92
CA ALA A 113 4.33 -3.00 12.52
C ALA A 113 4.50 -2.93 14.04
N LYS A 114 5.23 -1.92 14.55
CA LYS A 114 5.31 -1.64 15.99
C LYS A 114 3.97 -1.23 16.60
N VAL A 115 3.15 -0.45 15.89
CA VAL A 115 1.78 -0.16 16.36
C VAL A 115 0.96 -1.44 16.48
N ARG A 116 1.08 -2.35 15.51
CA ARG A 116 0.32 -3.61 15.49
C ARG A 116 0.73 -4.59 16.57
N CYS A 117 2.04 -4.74 16.82
CA CYS A 117 2.60 -5.80 17.67
C CYS A 117 3.10 -5.29 19.02
N LEU A 118 3.51 -4.02 19.12
CA LEU A 118 4.30 -3.50 20.23
C LEU A 118 3.73 -2.19 20.80
N GLU A 119 2.42 -1.95 20.62
CA GLU A 119 1.71 -0.76 21.10
C GLU A 119 2.34 0.57 20.67
N GLY A 120 3.07 0.58 19.55
CA GLY A 120 3.71 1.78 19.00
C GLY A 120 4.96 2.23 19.76
N VAL A 121 5.65 1.30 20.45
CA VAL A 121 6.87 1.61 21.22
C VAL A 121 7.90 2.43 20.43
N SER A 122 8.52 3.40 21.10
CA SER A 122 9.55 4.25 20.50
C SER A 122 10.90 3.54 20.43
N ASP A 123 11.76 3.93 19.48
CA ASP A 123 13.11 3.37 19.40
C ASP A 123 13.95 3.72 20.63
N LEU A 124 13.74 4.90 21.21
CA LEU A 124 14.35 5.30 22.48
C LEU A 124 14.00 4.31 23.61
N THR A 125 12.73 3.92 23.70
CA THR A 125 12.29 2.93 24.69
C THR A 125 12.95 1.56 24.45
N ILE A 126 13.11 1.14 23.19
CA ILE A 126 13.83 -0.10 22.87
C ILE A 126 15.30 0.00 23.31
N GLU A 127 15.96 1.14 23.10
CA GLU A 127 17.34 1.39 23.54
C GLU A 127 17.49 1.40 25.07
N GLU A 128 16.52 1.97 25.78
CA GLU A 128 16.44 1.94 27.25
C GLU A 128 16.31 0.49 27.75
N GLU A 129 15.43 -0.32 27.14
CA GLU A 129 15.26 -1.74 27.46
C GLU A 129 16.53 -2.57 27.17
N ILE A 130 17.22 -2.30 26.05
CA ILE A 130 18.52 -2.92 25.73
C ILE A 130 19.56 -2.62 26.82
N SER A 131 19.51 -1.42 27.40
CA SER A 131 20.43 -0.99 28.45
C SER A 131 20.08 -1.60 29.80
N ALA A 132 18.79 -1.80 30.09
CA ALA A 132 18.28 -2.35 31.34
C ALA A 132 18.39 -3.89 31.43
N VAL A 133 18.23 -4.60 30.31
CA VAL A 133 18.21 -6.07 30.30
C VAL A 133 19.62 -6.65 30.48
N THR A 134 19.76 -7.57 31.44
CA THR A 134 21.02 -8.27 31.73
C THR A 134 21.16 -9.60 30.99
N ASP A 135 20.03 -10.23 30.66
CA ASP A 135 20.00 -11.46 29.88
C ASP A 135 20.49 -11.19 28.45
N SER A 136 21.56 -11.89 28.06
CA SER A 136 22.23 -11.66 26.78
C SER A 136 21.37 -12.05 25.58
N LEU A 137 20.53 -13.08 25.69
CA LEU A 137 19.67 -13.52 24.61
C LEU A 137 18.54 -12.50 24.38
N LYS A 138 17.88 -12.05 25.45
CA LYS A 138 16.85 -10.99 25.38
C LYS A 138 17.42 -9.70 24.80
N LYS A 139 18.65 -9.34 25.19
CA LYS A 139 19.35 -8.18 24.64
C LYS A 139 19.57 -8.30 23.13
N LEU A 140 20.01 -9.46 22.65
CA LEU A 140 20.21 -9.70 21.22
C LEU A 140 18.90 -9.60 20.42
N LYS A 141 17.79 -10.10 20.98
CA LYS A 141 16.46 -9.99 20.35
C LYS A 141 15.98 -8.54 20.23
N LEU A 142 16.21 -7.71 21.26
CA LEU A 142 15.90 -6.28 21.21
C LEU A 142 16.78 -5.52 20.20
N ILE A 143 18.08 -5.86 20.11
CA ILE A 143 18.97 -5.30 19.08
C ILE A 143 18.48 -5.70 17.69
N ALA A 144 18.07 -6.96 17.50
CA ALA A 144 17.51 -7.42 16.23
C ALA A 144 16.22 -6.68 15.87
N LEU A 145 15.34 -6.39 16.83
CA LEU A 145 14.16 -5.55 16.64
C LEU A 145 14.55 -4.13 16.17
N LEU A 146 15.50 -3.48 16.84
CA LEU A 146 15.96 -2.13 16.48
C LEU A 146 16.54 -2.07 15.06
N HIS A 147 17.20 -3.14 14.61
CA HIS A 147 17.75 -3.25 13.26
C HIS A 147 16.77 -3.81 12.21
N ALA A 148 15.56 -4.22 12.60
CA ALA A 148 14.63 -4.91 11.70
C ALA A 148 14.31 -4.07 10.45
N ARG A 149 14.15 -2.76 10.62
CA ARG A 149 13.92 -1.81 9.51
C ARG A 149 15.06 -1.82 8.50
N SER A 150 16.30 -1.61 8.95
CA SER A 150 17.46 -1.54 8.06
C SER A 150 17.75 -2.88 7.40
N ASP A 151 17.54 -3.98 8.12
CA ASP A 151 17.76 -5.32 7.59
C ASP A 151 16.72 -5.67 6.52
N LEU A 152 15.45 -5.29 6.70
CA LEU A 152 14.42 -5.48 5.69
C LEU A 152 14.69 -4.59 4.47
N GLN A 153 15.02 -3.31 4.69
CA GLN A 153 15.34 -2.35 3.62
C GLN A 153 16.50 -2.83 2.72
N ASN A 154 17.52 -3.45 3.33
CA ASN A 154 18.69 -3.95 2.61
C ASN A 154 18.51 -5.38 2.07
N GLY A 155 17.35 -6.01 2.27
CA GLY A 155 17.07 -7.39 1.87
C GLY A 155 17.85 -8.45 2.65
N ALA A 156 18.37 -8.10 3.84
CA ALA A 156 19.05 -9.04 4.74
C ALA A 156 18.06 -9.97 5.46
N ILE A 157 16.80 -9.54 5.60
CA ILE A 157 15.68 -10.35 6.07
C ILE A 157 14.47 -10.19 5.15
N ASP A 158 13.62 -11.20 5.11
CA ASP A 158 12.30 -11.11 4.47
C ASP A 158 11.21 -10.60 5.42
N ILE A 159 10.00 -10.43 4.91
CA ILE A 159 8.86 -9.91 5.67
C ILE A 159 8.46 -10.84 6.84
N GLY A 160 8.65 -12.16 6.70
CA GLY A 160 8.36 -13.12 7.77
C GLY A 160 9.34 -12.97 8.93
N GLN A 161 10.63 -12.91 8.62
CA GLN A 161 11.70 -12.65 9.59
C GLN A 161 11.58 -11.26 10.23
N PHE A 162 11.08 -10.26 9.49
CA PHE A 162 10.77 -8.94 10.03
C PHE A 162 9.67 -9.02 11.09
N PHE A 163 8.55 -9.71 10.82
CA PHE A 163 7.49 -9.91 11.82
C PHE A 163 7.91 -10.83 12.97
N ALA A 164 8.83 -11.78 12.73
CA ALA A 164 9.41 -12.60 13.80
C ALA A 164 10.10 -11.71 14.85
N ARG A 165 10.87 -10.72 14.42
CA ARG A 165 11.52 -9.76 15.33
C ARG A 165 10.52 -8.87 16.08
N MET A 166 9.35 -8.59 15.51
CA MET A 166 8.28 -7.82 16.16
C MET A 166 7.63 -8.56 17.32
N VAL A 167 7.48 -9.88 17.20
CA VAL A 167 6.81 -10.71 18.23
C VAL A 167 7.76 -11.46 19.15
N ASP A 168 9.03 -11.61 18.76
CA ASP A 168 10.03 -12.33 19.53
C ASP A 168 11.03 -11.40 20.20
N ASN A 169 10.55 -10.68 21.21
CA ASN A 169 11.37 -9.80 22.03
C ASN A 169 10.75 -9.59 23.42
N ASN A 170 11.55 -9.08 24.36
CA ASN A 170 11.11 -8.92 25.75
C ASN A 170 9.97 -7.90 25.92
N ILE A 171 9.83 -6.91 25.02
CA ILE A 171 8.73 -5.94 25.09
C ILE A 171 7.41 -6.64 24.76
N TYR A 172 7.37 -7.43 23.68
CA TYR A 172 6.20 -8.23 23.32
C TYR A 172 5.79 -9.20 24.44
N ASP A 173 6.77 -9.79 25.12
CA ASP A 173 6.53 -10.68 26.26
C ASP A 173 5.90 -9.96 27.45
N VAL A 174 6.34 -8.73 27.74
CA VAL A 174 5.78 -7.92 28.83
C VAL A 174 4.36 -7.47 28.50
N ILE A 175 4.10 -7.04 27.27
CA ILE A 175 2.76 -6.65 26.80
C ILE A 175 1.78 -7.81 26.99
N ASN A 176 2.19 -9.02 26.59
CA ASN A 176 1.31 -10.18 26.63
C ASN A 176 1.35 -10.91 27.99
N MET A 177 2.31 -10.64 28.87
CA MET A 177 2.43 -11.11 30.27
C MET A 177 2.60 -12.61 30.49
N ASN A 178 1.99 -13.49 29.70
CA ASN A 178 2.04 -14.94 29.87
C ASN A 178 1.85 -15.68 28.54
N THR A 179 2.14 -16.98 28.54
CA THR A 179 2.07 -17.82 27.34
C THR A 179 0.68 -17.91 26.72
N PHE A 180 -0.39 -17.92 27.53
CA PHE A 180 -1.76 -17.93 27.02
C PHE A 180 -2.04 -16.70 26.15
N ASN A 181 -1.71 -15.53 26.67
CA ASN A 181 -1.89 -14.27 25.96
C ASN A 181 -0.92 -14.15 24.77
N PHE A 182 0.34 -14.59 24.91
CA PHE A 182 1.33 -14.56 23.83
C PHE A 182 0.86 -15.36 22.60
N VAL A 183 0.36 -16.59 22.80
CA VAL A 183 -0.14 -17.41 21.69
C VAL A 183 -1.38 -16.76 21.05
N ASN A 184 -2.33 -16.27 21.85
CA ASN A 184 -3.50 -15.57 21.30
C ASN A 184 -3.13 -14.28 20.55
N ALA A 185 -2.23 -13.49 21.11
CA ALA A 185 -1.80 -12.22 20.53
C ALA A 185 -1.02 -12.42 19.22
N THR A 186 -0.16 -13.44 19.12
CA THR A 186 0.54 -13.72 17.86
C THR A 186 -0.43 -14.11 16.74
N PHE A 187 -1.46 -14.90 17.04
CA PHE A 187 -2.52 -15.22 16.07
C PHE A 187 -3.34 -13.99 15.67
N ASP A 188 -3.76 -13.17 16.64
CA ASP A 188 -4.48 -11.94 16.32
C ASP A 188 -3.60 -11.00 15.48
N ASN A 189 -2.38 -10.71 15.95
CA ASN A 189 -1.46 -9.74 15.39
C ASN A 189 -1.01 -10.09 13.97
N LEU A 190 -0.77 -11.38 13.72
CA LEU A 190 -0.23 -11.86 12.45
C LEU A 190 -1.33 -12.33 11.49
N TYR A 191 -2.44 -12.90 11.97
CA TYR A 191 -3.43 -13.58 11.12
C TYR A 191 -4.85 -13.01 11.21
N TRP A 192 -5.10 -12.01 12.09
CA TRP A 192 -6.42 -11.42 12.29
C TRP A 192 -7.50 -12.41 12.77
N ARG A 193 -7.09 -13.48 13.45
CA ARG A 193 -8.00 -14.48 14.03
C ARG A 193 -7.44 -15.01 15.35
N TYR A 194 -8.28 -15.71 16.11
CA TYR A 194 -7.82 -16.50 17.23
C TYR A 194 -7.34 -17.90 16.78
N PRO A 195 -6.45 -18.55 17.55
CA PRO A 195 -6.08 -19.93 17.29
C PRO A 195 -7.27 -20.86 17.55
N THR A 196 -7.33 -21.97 16.81
CA THR A 196 -8.14 -23.13 17.17
C THR A 196 -7.58 -23.80 18.43
N ASP A 197 -8.37 -24.63 19.10
CA ASP A 197 -7.90 -25.36 20.30
C ASP A 197 -6.64 -26.19 20.03
N ALA A 198 -6.53 -26.80 18.85
CA ALA A 198 -5.36 -27.60 18.48
C ALA A 198 -4.11 -26.71 18.28
N GLU A 199 -4.25 -25.60 17.56
CA GLU A 199 -3.18 -24.63 17.35
C GLU A 199 -2.73 -24.01 18.67
N PHE A 200 -3.68 -23.62 19.52
CA PHE A 200 -3.41 -23.05 20.83
C PHE A 200 -2.65 -24.03 21.72
N ASN A 201 -3.12 -25.28 21.82
CA ASN A 201 -2.49 -26.29 22.67
C ASN A 201 -1.07 -26.62 22.19
N ALA A 202 -0.85 -26.74 20.87
CA ALA A 202 0.47 -26.97 20.31
C ALA A 202 1.41 -25.79 20.62
N GLY A 203 0.98 -24.56 20.31
CA GLY A 203 1.76 -23.35 20.55
C GLY A 203 2.07 -23.14 22.04
N PHE A 204 1.08 -23.31 22.91
CA PHE A 204 1.24 -23.16 24.34
C PHE A 204 2.30 -24.11 24.89
N LYS A 205 2.26 -25.40 24.49
CA LYS A 205 3.22 -26.39 24.97
C LYS A 205 4.64 -26.19 24.41
N MET A 206 4.78 -25.72 23.17
CA MET A 206 6.11 -25.34 22.63
C MET A 206 6.71 -24.20 23.44
N VAL A 207 5.91 -23.16 23.73
CA VAL A 207 6.38 -21.94 24.39
C VAL A 207 6.61 -22.13 25.89
N GLU A 208 5.67 -22.78 26.59
CA GLU A 208 5.71 -22.92 28.05
C GLU A 208 6.58 -24.11 28.50
N TYR A 209 6.46 -25.25 27.81
CA TYR A 209 7.00 -26.51 28.29
C TYR A 209 8.19 -27.03 27.47
N ASN A 210 8.56 -26.34 26.39
CA ASN A 210 9.53 -26.84 25.41
C ASN A 210 9.21 -28.27 24.95
N SER A 211 7.91 -28.55 24.76
CA SER A 211 7.43 -29.85 24.30
C SER A 211 7.49 -29.91 22.79
N GLU A 212 7.94 -31.06 22.25
CA GLU A 212 7.83 -31.35 20.84
C GLU A 212 6.35 -31.45 20.44
N GLU A 213 5.92 -30.58 19.54
CA GLU A 213 4.56 -30.49 19.03
C GLU A 213 4.59 -30.23 17.52
N THR A 214 3.45 -30.37 16.85
CA THR A 214 3.33 -30.05 15.42
C THR A 214 2.30 -28.93 15.22
N LEU A 215 2.70 -27.88 14.51
CA LEU A 215 1.87 -26.73 14.18
C LEU A 215 2.06 -26.39 12.69
N PHE A 216 0.96 -26.20 11.94
CA PHE A 216 1.00 -25.98 10.49
C PHE A 216 1.85 -26.99 9.69
N GLY A 217 1.88 -28.25 10.15
CA GLY A 217 2.66 -29.33 9.53
C GLY A 217 4.16 -29.27 9.78
N GLN A 218 4.63 -28.37 10.66
CA GLN A 218 6.03 -28.26 11.08
C GLN A 218 6.17 -28.66 12.55
N THR A 219 7.22 -29.41 12.85
CA THR A 219 7.55 -29.82 14.23
C THR A 219 8.41 -28.75 14.88
N GLY A 220 8.05 -28.39 16.12
CA GLY A 220 8.79 -27.43 16.94
C GLY A 220 8.79 -27.87 18.40
N SER A 221 9.78 -27.41 19.15
CA SER A 221 10.01 -27.85 20.54
C SER A 221 10.35 -26.71 21.49
N SER A 222 10.29 -25.46 21.02
CA SER A 222 10.65 -24.29 21.80
C SER A 222 9.85 -23.07 21.37
N LYS A 223 9.94 -21.98 22.14
CA LYS A 223 9.39 -20.67 21.74
C LYS A 223 9.99 -20.17 20.42
N ASP A 224 11.28 -20.37 20.20
CA ASP A 224 11.95 -19.92 18.98
C ASP A 224 11.43 -20.70 17.76
N ASP A 225 11.23 -22.02 17.90
CA ASP A 225 10.60 -22.84 16.87
C ASP A 225 9.16 -22.39 16.60
N TYR A 226 8.38 -22.11 17.66
CA TYR A 226 7.02 -21.60 17.52
C TYR A 226 7.00 -20.31 16.70
N VAL A 227 7.84 -19.33 17.04
CA VAL A 227 7.94 -18.04 16.32
C VAL A 227 8.28 -18.27 14.86
N GLN A 228 9.26 -19.13 14.56
CA GLN A 228 9.64 -19.45 13.18
C GLN A 228 8.50 -20.10 12.40
N ILE A 229 7.78 -21.04 13.02
CA ILE A 229 6.64 -21.71 12.40
C ILE A 229 5.52 -20.70 12.10
N VAL A 230 5.15 -19.84 13.06
CA VAL A 230 4.05 -18.89 12.87
C VAL A 230 4.40 -17.73 11.91
N THR A 231 5.67 -17.40 11.77
CA THR A 231 6.10 -16.34 10.83
C THR A 231 6.59 -16.87 9.47
N GLY A 232 6.70 -18.18 9.32
CA GLY A 232 7.19 -18.83 8.10
C GLY A 232 6.14 -19.52 7.24
N ASN A 233 4.85 -19.47 7.62
CA ASN A 233 3.79 -20.23 6.95
C ASN A 233 2.82 -19.33 6.15
N ALA A 234 1.97 -19.95 5.32
CA ALA A 234 1.05 -19.27 4.41
C ALA A 234 0.03 -18.34 5.11
N GLU A 235 -0.38 -18.65 6.34
CA GLU A 235 -1.34 -17.84 7.12
C GLU A 235 -0.77 -16.45 7.41
N LEU A 236 0.55 -16.30 7.57
CA LEU A 236 1.16 -14.98 7.72
C LEU A 236 0.92 -14.14 6.47
N TYR A 237 1.14 -14.71 5.29
CA TYR A 237 1.01 -13.98 4.03
C TYR A 237 -0.44 -13.59 3.75
N GLU A 238 -1.39 -14.46 4.09
CA GLU A 238 -2.81 -14.11 4.09
C GLU A 238 -3.13 -12.98 5.09
N GLY A 239 -2.61 -13.06 6.31
CA GLY A 239 -2.76 -12.02 7.32
C GLY A 239 -2.17 -10.66 6.90
N LEU A 240 -1.06 -10.66 6.18
CA LEU A 240 -0.46 -9.46 5.60
C LEU A 240 -1.29 -8.90 4.43
N ILE A 241 -1.93 -9.75 3.62
CA ILE A 241 -2.90 -9.30 2.60
C ILE A 241 -4.10 -8.63 3.30
N ILE A 242 -4.67 -9.26 4.34
CA ILE A 242 -5.75 -8.68 5.13
C ILE A 242 -5.32 -7.32 5.71
N TRP A 243 -4.10 -7.24 6.24
CA TRP A 243 -3.57 -5.98 6.76
C TRP A 243 -3.47 -4.90 5.68
N ALA A 244 -2.94 -5.21 4.50
CA ALA A 244 -2.85 -4.27 3.39
C ALA A 244 -4.24 -3.77 2.96
N TYR A 245 -5.23 -4.65 2.82
CA TYR A 245 -6.61 -4.26 2.49
C TYR A 245 -7.26 -3.39 3.56
N ARG A 246 -7.07 -3.72 4.84
CA ARG A 246 -7.63 -2.92 5.95
C ARG A 246 -7.01 -1.54 6.01
N GLN A 247 -5.69 -1.42 5.79
CA GLN A 247 -5.02 -0.12 5.76
C GLN A 247 -5.41 0.69 4.51
N LEU A 248 -5.29 0.09 3.34
CA LEU A 248 -5.41 0.81 2.06
C LEU A 248 -6.85 1.00 1.60
N LEU A 249 -7.78 0.11 1.95
CA LEU A 249 -9.18 0.14 1.48
C LEU A 249 -10.20 0.16 2.62
N SER A 250 -9.77 0.11 3.89
CA SER A 250 -10.68 0.08 5.05
C SER A 250 -11.70 -1.07 5.03
N ARG A 251 -11.34 -2.20 4.41
CA ARG A 251 -12.17 -3.43 4.36
C ARG A 251 -11.29 -4.68 4.35
N GLU A 252 -11.91 -5.84 4.46
CA GLU A 252 -11.23 -7.12 4.22
C GLU A 252 -11.20 -7.47 2.72
N PRO A 253 -10.20 -8.26 2.27
CA PRO A 253 -10.19 -8.80 0.93
C PRO A 253 -11.29 -9.85 0.75
N ALA A 254 -11.88 -9.91 -0.44
CA ALA A 254 -12.71 -11.03 -0.84
C ALA A 254 -11.85 -12.28 -1.07
N THR A 255 -12.45 -13.47 -0.97
CA THR A 255 -11.74 -14.76 -1.17
C THR A 255 -10.98 -14.82 -2.50
N ALA A 256 -11.55 -14.24 -3.57
CA ALA A 256 -10.89 -14.20 -4.88
C ALA A 256 -9.65 -13.29 -4.90
N GLU A 257 -9.69 -12.15 -4.19
CA GLU A 257 -8.58 -11.21 -4.06
C GLU A 257 -7.43 -11.85 -3.27
N THR A 258 -7.75 -12.48 -2.14
CA THR A 258 -6.77 -13.22 -1.34
C THR A 258 -6.12 -14.33 -2.16
N ALA A 259 -6.92 -15.16 -2.85
CA ALA A 259 -6.39 -16.27 -3.65
C ALA A 259 -5.48 -15.79 -4.80
N ALA A 260 -5.83 -14.67 -5.45
CA ALA A 260 -5.03 -14.10 -6.53
C ALA A 260 -3.65 -13.62 -6.04
N LEU A 261 -3.60 -12.96 -4.88
CA LEU A 261 -2.37 -12.39 -4.31
C LEU A 261 -1.49 -13.44 -3.62
N LEU A 262 -2.10 -14.40 -2.91
CA LEU A 262 -1.39 -15.31 -2.01
C LEU A 262 -0.34 -16.15 -2.71
N SER A 263 -0.66 -16.70 -3.89
CA SER A 263 0.27 -17.58 -4.62
C SER A 263 1.58 -16.90 -5.03
N GLY A 264 1.49 -15.68 -5.56
CA GLY A 264 2.64 -14.85 -5.92
C GLY A 264 3.38 -14.36 -4.67
N PHE A 265 2.64 -13.88 -3.67
CA PHE A 265 3.24 -13.29 -2.48
C PHE A 265 3.97 -14.33 -1.61
N PHE A 266 3.41 -15.53 -1.43
CA PHE A 266 4.06 -16.60 -0.68
C PHE A 266 5.43 -16.99 -1.27
N THR A 267 5.54 -16.91 -2.61
CA THR A 267 6.78 -17.24 -3.34
C THR A 267 7.77 -16.07 -3.33
N ALA A 268 7.30 -14.87 -3.65
CA ALA A 268 8.15 -13.69 -3.82
C ALA A 268 8.56 -13.05 -2.49
N ARG A 269 7.72 -13.19 -1.44
CA ARG A 269 7.84 -12.53 -0.14
C ARG A 269 7.94 -11.00 -0.22
N ASP A 270 7.40 -10.44 -1.30
CA ASP A 270 7.43 -9.02 -1.64
C ASP A 270 6.12 -8.34 -1.21
N PHE A 271 6.10 -7.79 0.00
CA PHE A 271 4.97 -7.02 0.52
C PHE A 271 4.73 -5.70 -0.24
N PRO A 272 5.77 -4.94 -0.66
CA PRO A 272 5.59 -3.80 -1.56
C PRO A 272 4.73 -4.10 -2.79
N LEU A 273 4.90 -5.27 -3.41
CA LEU A 273 4.12 -5.67 -4.58
C LEU A 273 2.62 -5.90 -4.26
N VAL A 274 2.30 -6.38 -3.06
CA VAL A 274 0.90 -6.50 -2.59
C VAL A 274 0.27 -5.11 -2.50
N GLN A 275 0.97 -4.14 -1.91
CA GLN A 275 0.50 -2.76 -1.81
C GLN A 275 0.32 -2.15 -3.20
N GLN A 276 1.29 -2.33 -4.11
CA GLN A 276 1.18 -1.87 -5.51
C GLN A 276 -0.09 -2.41 -6.18
N THR A 277 -0.35 -3.71 -6.05
CA THR A 277 -1.52 -4.35 -6.70
C THR A 277 -2.85 -3.75 -6.23
N ILE A 278 -2.93 -3.34 -4.97
CA ILE A 278 -4.14 -2.71 -4.41
C ILE A 278 -4.23 -1.24 -4.85
N MET A 279 -3.13 -0.50 -4.72
CA MET A 279 -3.11 0.96 -4.89
C MET A 279 -3.26 1.42 -6.34
N VAL A 280 -2.92 0.59 -7.32
CA VAL A 280 -3.12 0.92 -8.75
C VAL A 280 -4.60 0.90 -9.17
N THR A 281 -5.47 0.26 -8.40
CA THR A 281 -6.88 0.07 -8.76
C THR A 281 -7.68 1.36 -8.72
N ASP A 282 -8.77 1.41 -9.50
CA ASP A 282 -9.72 2.53 -9.44
C ASP A 282 -10.47 2.57 -8.09
N GLU A 283 -10.61 1.44 -7.40
CA GLU A 283 -11.19 1.39 -6.06
C GLU A 283 -10.36 2.20 -5.06
N TYR A 284 -9.04 2.00 -5.07
CA TYR A 284 -8.16 2.80 -4.23
C TYR A 284 -8.10 4.26 -4.71
N ALA A 285 -8.02 4.49 -6.02
CA ALA A 285 -7.91 5.84 -6.57
C ALA A 285 -9.19 6.68 -6.44
N ASN A 286 -10.35 6.02 -6.27
CA ASN A 286 -11.68 6.65 -6.23
C ASN A 286 -11.97 7.51 -7.48
N PHE A 287 -11.52 7.02 -8.64
CA PHE A 287 -11.74 7.67 -9.93
C PHE A 287 -13.15 7.39 -10.48
#